data_AF-A0A1F9C3Y9-F1
#
_entry.id   AF-A0A1F9C3Y9-F1
#
_cell.length_a   1.000
_cell.length_b   1.000
_cell.length_c   1.000
_cell.angle_alpha   90.00
_cell.angle_beta   90.00
_cell.angle_gamma   90.00
#
_symmetry.space_group_name_H-M   'P 1'
#
loop_
_entity.id
_entity.type
_entity.pdbx_description
1 polymer ?
#
loop_
_entity_poly.entity_id
_entity_poly.type
_entity_poly.pdbx_seq_one_letter_code
_entity_poly.pdbx_strand_id
1 'polypeptide(L)' 'MEEKEGLPQEAKPEEEKRREVDLNTLFPGKNYDLNRLFPDEETKKLLHELKRNKRDIDRFIKSLNPEEE' A
#
# COMPACT_ATOMS: atom_id res chain seq x y z
N MET A 1 9.53 38.02 5.50
CA MET A 1 8.37 37.28 4.99
C MET A 1 8.90 36.03 4.32
N GLU A 2 8.21 34.92 4.58
CA GLU A 2 8.61 33.55 4.27
C GLU A 2 8.57 33.25 2.78
N GLU A 3 9.63 32.66 2.25
CA GLU A 3 9.57 31.87 1.01
C GLU A 3 10.39 30.60 1.24
N LYS A 4 9.75 29.59 1.84
CA LYS A 4 10.22 28.19 1.81
C LYS A 4 9.43 27.46 0.75
N GLU A 5 9.85 27.60 -0.49
CA GLU A 5 9.27 26.90 -1.62
C GLU A 5 9.77 25.44 -1.67
N GLY A 6 8.79 24.53 -1.62
CA GLY A 6 8.75 23.28 -2.38
C GLY A 6 9.93 22.32 -2.26
N LEU A 7 9.97 21.52 -1.18
CA LEU A 7 10.60 20.20 -1.27
C LEU A 7 9.69 19.28 -2.10
N PRO A 8 10.19 18.61 -3.15
CA PRO A 8 9.43 17.57 -3.82
C PRO A 8 9.09 16.52 -2.77
N GLN A 9 7.81 16.15 -2.69
CA GLN A 9 7.37 14.97 -1.97
C GLN A 9 7.96 13.77 -2.69
N GLU A 10 9.24 13.50 -2.46
CA GLU A 10 9.83 12.19 -2.65
C GLU A 10 8.88 11.23 -1.96
N ALA A 11 8.25 10.37 -2.75
CA ALA A 11 7.51 9.23 -2.28
C ALA A 11 8.51 8.38 -1.50
N LYS A 12 8.72 8.73 -0.23
CA LYS A 12 9.50 7.93 0.70
C LYS A 12 8.87 6.55 0.62
N PRO A 13 9.60 5.50 0.19
CA PRO A 13 9.15 4.16 0.46
C PRO A 13 9.05 4.13 1.97
N GLU A 14 7.81 4.23 2.47
CA GLU A 14 7.46 4.23 3.88
C GLU A 14 8.41 3.26 4.55
N GLU A 15 9.35 3.80 5.33
CA GLU A 15 10.42 3.04 5.94
C GLU A 15 9.82 1.75 6.44
N GLU A 16 10.52 0.65 6.15
CA GLU A 16 10.34 -0.69 6.71
C GLU A 16 10.43 -0.68 8.25
N LYS A 17 9.62 0.15 8.91
CA LYS A 17 9.09 -0.15 10.21
C LYS A 17 8.38 -1.46 9.99
N ARG A 18 9.03 -2.50 10.50
CA ARG A 18 8.57 -3.83 10.88
C ARG A 18 7.17 -3.78 11.50
N ARG A 19 6.21 -3.26 10.76
CA ARG A 19 4.79 -3.34 11.05
C ARG A 19 4.48 -4.74 10.61
N GLU A 20 4.30 -5.61 11.60
CA GLU A 20 3.75 -6.93 11.39
C GLU A 20 2.56 -6.78 10.44
N VAL A 21 2.71 -7.32 9.23
CA VAL A 21 1.72 -7.14 8.18
C VAL A 21 0.53 -8.00 8.56
N ASP A 22 -0.55 -7.36 9.00
CA ASP A 22 -1.79 -8.05 9.33
C ASP A 22 -2.61 -8.33 8.06
N LEU A 23 -2.59 -9.58 7.63
CA LEU A 23 -3.31 -10.03 6.44
C LEU A 23 -4.83 -9.93 6.60
N ASN A 24 -5.38 -10.08 7.81
CA ASN A 24 -6.82 -9.97 8.04
C ASN A 24 -7.32 -8.54 7.86
N THR A 25 -6.50 -7.56 8.23
CA THR A 25 -6.78 -6.14 7.97
C THR A 25 -6.62 -5.81 6.47
N LEU A 26 -5.65 -6.43 5.78
CA LEU A 26 -5.47 -6.21 4.34
C LEU A 26 -6.56 -6.86 3.49
N PHE A 27 -7.07 -8.02 3.89
CA PHE A 27 -8.08 -8.77 3.16
C PHE A 27 -9.27 -9.05 4.07
N PRO A 28 -10.06 -8.03 4.42
CA PRO A 28 -11.22 -8.21 5.29
C PRO A 28 -12.27 -9.10 4.61
N GLY A 29 -13.08 -9.79 5.41
CA GLY A 29 -14.19 -10.62 4.92
C GLY A 29 -13.79 -12.04 4.50
N LYS A 30 -12.57 -12.49 4.82
CA LYS A 30 -12.21 -13.90 4.73
C LYS A 30 -12.72 -14.63 5.98
N ASN A 31 -13.36 -15.79 5.78
CA ASN A 31 -13.83 -16.66 6.86
C ASN A 31 -12.69 -17.42 7.58
N TYR A 32 -11.44 -17.16 7.20
CA TYR A 32 -10.24 -17.81 7.71
C TYR A 32 -9.24 -16.77 8.15
N ASP A 33 -8.51 -17.06 9.23
CA ASP A 33 -7.42 -16.23 9.71
C ASP A 33 -6.21 -16.38 8.80
N LEU A 34 -5.98 -15.38 7.95
CA LEU A 34 -4.88 -15.39 6.99
C LEU A 34 -3.52 -15.32 7.67
N ASN A 35 -3.42 -14.72 8.87
CA ASN A 35 -2.17 -14.69 9.62
C ASN A 35 -1.77 -16.08 10.13
N ARG A 36 -2.75 -16.97 10.33
CA ARG A 36 -2.51 -18.38 10.66
C ARG A 36 -2.16 -19.23 9.45
N LEU A 37 -2.78 -18.96 8.31
CA LEU A 37 -2.50 -19.70 7.07
C LEU A 37 -1.14 -19.34 6.48
N PHE A 38 -0.73 -18.07 6.61
CA PHE A 38 0.55 -17.56 6.13
C PHE A 38 1.30 -16.90 7.28
N PRO A 39 1.91 -17.69 8.18
CA PRO A 39 2.68 -17.15 9.29
C PRO A 39 3.98 -16.47 8.83
N ASP A 40 4.51 -16.88 7.67
CA ASP A 40 5.78 -16.40 7.10
C ASP A 40 5.75 -14.91 6.79
N GLU A 41 6.68 -14.16 7.39
CA GLU A 41 6.78 -12.71 7.21
C GLU A 41 7.01 -12.31 5.75
N GLU A 42 7.81 -13.08 5.01
CA GLU A 42 8.08 -12.83 3.60
C GLU A 42 6.81 -12.90 2.76
N THR A 43 5.96 -13.92 2.99
CA THR A 43 4.68 -14.07 2.30
C THR A 43 3.74 -12.91 2.65
N LYS A 44 3.71 -12.49 3.92
CA LYS A 44 2.89 -11.35 4.33
C LYS A 44 3.32 -10.06 3.63
N LYS A 45 4.63 -9.79 3.57
CA LYS A 45 5.21 -8.65 2.86
C LYS A 45 4.85 -8.67 1.37
N LEU A 46 5.02 -9.81 0.71
CA LEU A 46 4.67 -9.98 -0.70
C LEU A 46 3.19 -9.63 -0.96
N LEU A 47 2.27 -10.15 -0.15
CA LEU A 47 0.84 -9.88 -0.29
C LEU A 47 0.50 -8.39 -0.06
N HIS A 48 1.20 -7.73 0.87
CA HIS A 48 1.06 -6.30 1.10
C HIS A 48 1.56 -5.47 -0.10
N GLU A 49 2.72 -5.80 -0.64
CA GLU A 49 3.29 -5.13 -1.81
C GLU A 49 2.41 -5.30 -3.05
N LEU A 50 1.90 -6.51 -3.30
CA LEU A 50 0.96 -6.76 -4.40
C LEU A 50 -0.31 -5.90 -4.29
N LYS A 51 -0.87 -5.81 -3.08
CA LYS A 51 -2.05 -4.97 -2.83
C LYS A 51 -1.75 -3.49 -3.07
N ARG A 52 -0.59 -3.01 -2.59
CA ARG A 52 -0.14 -1.63 -2.81
C ARG A 52 0.05 -1.34 -4.30
N ASN A 53 0.77 -2.21 -5.01
CA ASN A 53 1.02 -2.07 -6.44
C ASN A 53 -0.29 -2.02 -7.25
N LYS A 54 -1.26 -2.90 -6.94
CA LYS A 54 -2.59 -2.85 -7.56
C LYS A 54 -3.29 -1.50 -7.35
N ARG A 55 -3.26 -0.96 -6.13
CA ARG A 55 -3.86 0.34 -5.80
C ARG A 55 -3.14 1.49 -6.52
N ASP A 56 -1.83 1.42 -6.61
CA ASP A 56 -1.03 2.44 -7.30
C ASP A 56 -1.30 2.44 -8.80
N ILE A 57 -1.41 1.25 -9.42
CA ILE A 57 -1.82 1.11 -10.83
C ILE A 57 -3.24 1.65 -11.04
N ASP A 58 -4.20 1.28 -10.19
CA ASP A 58 -5.58 1.77 -10.28
C ASP A 58 -5.65 3.30 -10.18
N ARG A 59 -4.90 3.88 -9.24
CA ARG A 59 -4.77 5.34 -9.08
C ARG A 59 -4.13 5.98 -10.32
N PHE A 60 -3.10 5.35 -10.88
CA PHE A 60 -2.42 5.84 -12.07
C PHE A 60 -3.35 5.84 -13.29
N ILE A 61 -4.08 4.74 -13.52
CA ILE A 61 -5.07 4.65 -14.60
C ILE A 61 -6.14 5.73 -14.44
N LYS A 62 -6.68 5.93 -13.23
CA LYS A 62 -7.64 7.00 -12.95
C LYS A 62 -7.08 8.39 -13.24
N SER A 63 -5.79 8.61 -12.95
CA SER A 63 -5.15 9.90 -13.26
C SER A 63 -4.92 10.15 -14.76
N LEU A 64 -4.92 9.10 -15.59
CA LEU A 64 -4.78 9.21 -17.05
C LEU A 64 -6.12 9.46 -17.77
N ASN A 65 -7.25 9.20 -17.12
CA ASN A 65 -8.59 9.44 -17.66
C ASN A 65 -9.27 10.61 -16.92
N PRO A 66 -8.95 11.88 -17.26
CA PRO A 66 -9.55 13.05 -16.62
C PRO A 66 -11.02 13.32 -17.04
N GLU A 67 -11.65 12.46 -17.85
CA GLU A 67 -12.97 12.72 -18.46
C GLU A 67 -14.18 12.12 -17.70
N GLU A 68 -14.01 11.62 -16.47
CA GLU A 68 -15.13 11.24 -15.59
C GLU A 68 -15.30 12.27 -14.45
N GLU A 69 -15.73 13.48 -14.79
CA GLU A 69 -16.27 14.50 -13.85
C GLU A 69 -17.70 14.89 -14.22
#